data_AF-A0A4U4QF51-F1
#
_entry.id   AF-A0A4U4QF51-F1
#
_cell.length_a   1.000
_cell.length_b   1.000
_cell.length_c   1.000
_cell.angle_alpha   90.00
_cell.angle_beta   90.00
_cell.angle_gamma   90.00
#
_symmetry.space_group_name_H-M   'P 1'
#
loop_
_entity.id
_entity.type
_entity.pdbx_description
1 polymer ?
#
loop_
_entity_poly.entity_id
_entity_poly.type
_entity_poly.pdbx_seq_one_letter_code
_entity_poly.pdbx_strand_id
1 'polypeptide(L)'
;MEEMIGITLVEESNYVLKNIEDVALSDIMREGAFIEELSTDTYNFDTNTFLDLLEYVEFQEYTNYIFVNFSKSKRLPKIISFLNAFSETTIFHSVSIEDGDSLTKQYIDRDKLKFYEKKIDRSEQVLKNGLMALFTGLYPRIFKKNMIKHLYFEQLEDAEKLHPSVYLNCAINYGLYIDELEKNFDSKIPGIITFKNSLRTFTKDIELEVLSEKELDKLLQKFKENGTVFWETRKSGIYDYSQILSLGLERGLFIFSDGVYLDYQRKKQVSSSINCTFSEIELGKSRISHKNKKNGLYEIYPLLVSIAASIKDAHLTFITPFNKHQFDSIDLGNYPSEWIVFSTRETYFALHVPSNRTFEVNQLFVEIFEAQMKNCVELAKSKNGEITDELIKEQQELMFSV
;
A
#
# COMPACT_ATOMS: atom_id res chain seq x y z
N MET A 1 3.32 -40.89 -8.84
CA MET A 1 2.87 -39.51 -9.13
C MET A 1 4.08 -38.83 -9.75
N GLU A 2 3.91 -38.25 -10.93
CA GLU A 2 4.96 -37.40 -11.51
C GLU A 2 5.18 -36.21 -10.57
N GLU A 3 6.44 -35.89 -10.31
CA GLU A 3 6.84 -34.84 -9.38
C GLU A 3 6.65 -33.50 -10.08
N MET A 4 5.63 -32.72 -9.71
CA MET A 4 5.40 -31.39 -10.30
C MET A 4 6.15 -30.35 -9.47
N ILE A 5 7.06 -29.62 -10.12
CA ILE A 5 7.91 -28.62 -9.46
C ILE A 5 7.52 -27.23 -9.94
N GLY A 6 7.03 -26.40 -9.02
CA GLY A 6 6.77 -24.99 -9.28
C GLY A 6 8.06 -24.18 -9.23
N ILE A 7 8.22 -23.22 -10.14
CA ILE A 7 9.37 -22.33 -10.15
C ILE A 7 8.97 -20.89 -10.43
N THR A 8 9.44 -19.97 -9.57
CA THR A 8 9.17 -18.54 -9.70
C THR A 8 10.47 -17.76 -9.77
N LEU A 9 10.51 -16.75 -10.63
CA LEU A 9 11.65 -15.86 -10.82
C LEU A 9 11.39 -14.56 -10.06
N VAL A 10 12.24 -14.25 -9.08
CA VAL A 10 12.00 -13.14 -8.17
C VAL A 10 13.22 -12.24 -7.97
N GLU A 11 12.96 -10.99 -7.63
CA GLU A 11 13.94 -10.07 -7.08
C GLU A 11 13.39 -9.35 -5.85
N GLU A 12 14.29 -8.90 -4.97
CA GLU A 12 13.95 -7.93 -3.94
C GLU A 12 14.46 -6.54 -4.38
N SER A 13 13.52 -5.68 -4.73
CA SER A 13 13.76 -4.32 -5.19
C SER A 13 12.87 -3.35 -4.40
N ASN A 14 13.47 -2.27 -3.90
CA ASN A 14 12.83 -1.33 -3.00
C ASN A 14 12.20 -2.00 -1.78
N TYR A 15 12.93 -2.98 -1.21
CA TYR A 15 12.51 -3.83 -0.07
C TYR A 15 11.36 -4.81 -0.36
N VAL A 16 10.79 -4.79 -1.56
CA VAL A 16 9.62 -5.59 -1.94
C VAL A 16 10.05 -6.76 -2.82
N LEU A 17 9.54 -7.96 -2.53
CA LEU A 17 9.74 -9.15 -3.35
C LEU A 17 8.77 -9.10 -4.54
N LYS A 18 9.28 -9.23 -5.76
CA LYS A 18 8.49 -9.11 -6.99
C LYS A 18 8.87 -10.19 -7.98
N ASN A 19 7.95 -10.53 -8.88
CA ASN A 19 8.27 -11.34 -10.04
C ASN A 19 9.18 -10.57 -11.00
N ILE A 20 10.01 -11.32 -11.72
CA ILE A 20 10.79 -10.82 -12.85
C ILE A 20 10.07 -11.17 -14.14
N GLU A 21 9.86 -10.16 -14.98
CA GLU A 21 9.17 -10.32 -16.27
C GLU A 21 10.13 -10.22 -17.46
N ASP A 22 11.36 -9.74 -17.26
CA ASP A 22 12.34 -9.47 -18.31
C ASP A 22 13.41 -10.56 -18.48
N VAL A 23 13.27 -11.71 -17.80
CA VAL A 23 14.17 -12.86 -17.91
C VAL A 23 13.34 -14.13 -18.09
N ALA A 24 13.69 -14.95 -19.08
CA ALA A 24 13.05 -16.25 -19.27
C ALA A 24 13.76 -17.32 -18.43
N LEU A 25 12.99 -18.27 -17.87
CA LEU A 25 13.56 -19.39 -17.12
C LEU A 25 14.62 -20.16 -17.94
N SER A 26 14.39 -20.35 -19.24
CA SER A 26 15.32 -21.02 -20.15
C SER A 26 16.73 -20.43 -20.16
N ASP A 27 16.86 -19.12 -19.86
CA ASP A 27 18.14 -18.40 -19.93
C ASP A 27 19.07 -18.76 -18.77
N ILE A 28 18.51 -19.27 -17.67
CA ILE A 28 19.23 -19.59 -16.43
C ILE A 28 19.16 -21.09 -16.09
N MET A 29 18.51 -21.90 -16.93
CA MET A 29 18.44 -23.34 -16.73
C MET A 29 19.77 -24.03 -17.04
N ARG A 30 20.02 -25.11 -16.29
CA ARG A 30 21.13 -26.02 -16.52
C ARG A 30 20.89 -26.83 -17.79
N GLU A 31 21.94 -27.04 -18.58
CA GLU A 31 21.85 -27.89 -19.77
C GLU A 31 21.41 -29.32 -19.40
N GLY A 32 20.38 -29.82 -20.09
CA GLY A 32 19.83 -31.15 -19.85
C GLY A 32 18.82 -31.25 -18.68
N ALA A 33 18.46 -30.13 -18.04
CA ALA A 33 17.32 -30.13 -17.12
C ALA A 33 16.01 -30.35 -17.91
N PHE A 34 15.21 -31.33 -17.50
CA PHE A 34 13.95 -31.67 -18.16
C PHE A 34 12.89 -30.61 -17.84
N ILE A 35 12.59 -29.75 -18.81
CA ILE A 35 11.58 -28.68 -18.70
C ILE A 35 10.19 -29.23 -18.38
N GLU A 36 9.90 -30.47 -18.77
CA GLU A 36 8.59 -31.11 -18.64
C GLU A 36 8.15 -31.33 -17.18
N GLU A 37 9.09 -31.34 -16.22
CA GLU A 37 8.83 -31.45 -14.78
C GLU A 37 8.65 -30.07 -14.08
N LEU A 38 8.94 -28.98 -14.80
CA LEU A 38 8.96 -27.62 -14.26
C LEU A 38 7.77 -26.80 -14.75
N SER A 39 7.03 -26.24 -13.79
CA SER A 39 5.93 -25.31 -14.03
C SER A 39 6.36 -23.90 -13.63
N THR A 40 6.57 -23.02 -14.62
CA THR A 40 6.85 -21.60 -14.37
C THR A 40 5.62 -20.92 -13.80
N ASP A 41 5.77 -20.27 -12.66
CA ASP A 41 4.69 -19.63 -11.90
C ASP A 41 4.96 -18.14 -11.66
N THR A 42 3.89 -17.35 -11.76
CA THR A 42 3.85 -15.90 -11.56
C THR A 42 2.84 -15.57 -10.47
N TYR A 43 3.24 -15.80 -9.22
CA TYR A 43 2.40 -15.56 -8.06
C TYR A 43 2.28 -14.07 -7.72
N ASN A 44 1.09 -13.58 -7.35
CA ASN A 44 0.90 -12.18 -6.95
C ASN A 44 1.32 -11.94 -5.48
N PHE A 45 2.55 -11.48 -5.27
CA PHE A 45 3.11 -11.21 -3.93
C PHE A 45 2.56 -9.94 -3.24
N ASP A 46 1.87 -9.06 -3.96
CA ASP A 46 1.44 -7.75 -3.43
C ASP A 46 0.09 -7.81 -2.70
N THR A 47 -0.80 -8.70 -3.16
CA THR A 47 -2.19 -8.77 -2.70
C THR A 47 -2.57 -10.08 -2.03
N ASN A 48 -1.61 -11.01 -1.90
CA ASN A 48 -1.80 -12.29 -1.23
C ASN A 48 -0.88 -12.47 -0.01
N THR A 49 -1.30 -13.38 0.86
CA THR A 49 -0.68 -13.73 2.13
C THR A 49 0.21 -14.97 2.05
N PHE A 50 0.95 -15.28 3.13
CA PHE A 50 1.66 -16.56 3.21
C PHE A 50 0.70 -17.74 3.20
N LEU A 51 -0.45 -17.62 3.87
CA LEU A 51 -1.49 -18.66 3.85
C LEU A 51 -2.03 -18.89 2.44
N ASP A 52 -2.34 -17.81 1.71
CA ASP A 52 -2.78 -17.90 0.30
C ASP A 52 -1.74 -18.63 -0.57
N LEU A 53 -0.43 -18.47 -0.30
CA LEU A 53 0.63 -19.15 -1.06
C LEU A 53 0.70 -20.64 -0.73
N LEU A 54 0.60 -21.00 0.55
CA LEU A 54 0.56 -22.40 0.99
C LEU A 54 -0.63 -23.14 0.36
N GLU A 55 -1.83 -22.56 0.45
CA GLU A 55 -3.04 -23.12 -0.15
C GLU A 55 -2.93 -23.21 -1.68
N TYR A 56 -2.31 -22.21 -2.31
CA TYR A 56 -2.11 -22.20 -3.75
C TYR A 56 -1.18 -23.32 -4.22
N VAL A 57 0.00 -23.50 -3.61
CA VAL A 57 0.95 -24.55 -4.05
C VAL A 57 0.43 -25.95 -3.77
N GLU A 58 -0.35 -26.12 -2.69
CA GLU A 58 -1.03 -27.38 -2.40
C GLU A 58 -2.09 -27.68 -3.47
N PHE A 59 -2.87 -26.67 -3.88
CA PHE A 59 -3.86 -26.81 -4.95
C PHE A 59 -3.22 -27.10 -6.32
N GLN A 60 -2.03 -26.56 -6.60
CA GLN A 60 -1.26 -26.91 -7.80
C GLN A 60 -0.59 -28.30 -7.72
N GLU A 61 -0.70 -28.98 -6.57
CA GLU A 61 -0.07 -30.29 -6.32
C GLU A 61 1.46 -30.27 -6.48
N TYR A 62 2.09 -29.12 -6.19
CA TYR A 62 3.54 -29.02 -6.24
C TYR A 62 4.18 -29.74 -5.06
N THR A 63 5.12 -30.64 -5.34
CA THR A 63 5.92 -31.29 -4.29
C THR A 63 7.10 -30.41 -3.85
N ASN A 64 7.67 -29.66 -4.80
CA ASN A 64 8.72 -28.67 -4.54
C ASN A 64 8.36 -27.34 -5.20
N TYR A 65 8.69 -26.25 -4.52
CA TYR A 65 8.50 -24.89 -5.05
C TYR A 65 9.78 -24.07 -4.92
N ILE A 66 10.36 -23.67 -6.06
CA ILE A 66 11.69 -23.07 -6.14
C ILE A 66 11.56 -21.56 -6.40
N PHE A 67 12.09 -20.76 -5.47
CA PHE A 67 12.32 -19.34 -5.68
C PHE A 67 13.72 -19.11 -6.28
N VAL A 68 13.77 -18.64 -7.53
CA VAL A 68 15.02 -18.20 -8.16
C VAL A 68 15.19 -16.71 -7.95
N ASN A 69 16.17 -16.33 -7.14
CA ASN A 69 16.38 -14.96 -6.73
C ASN A 69 17.55 -14.31 -7.46
N PHE A 70 17.27 -13.20 -8.15
CA PHE A 70 18.23 -12.42 -8.92
C PHE A 70 18.88 -11.27 -8.12
N SER A 71 18.55 -11.17 -6.83
CA SER A 71 19.04 -10.14 -5.92
C SER A 71 19.66 -10.75 -4.66
N LYS A 72 20.52 -10.02 -3.96
CA LYS A 72 21.09 -10.48 -2.67
C LYS A 72 20.11 -10.22 -1.51
N SER A 73 19.08 -11.06 -1.40
CA SER A 73 18.05 -10.94 -0.37
C SER A 73 18.44 -11.66 0.92
N LYS A 74 18.42 -10.92 2.04
CA LYS A 74 18.49 -11.51 3.39
C LYS A 74 17.13 -11.97 3.92
N ARG A 75 16.04 -11.53 3.28
CA ARG A 75 14.66 -11.79 3.71
C ARG A 75 14.11 -13.08 3.13
N LEU A 76 14.44 -13.38 1.87
CA LEU A 76 13.93 -14.57 1.19
C LEU A 76 14.26 -15.87 1.94
N PRO A 77 15.49 -16.13 2.46
CA PRO A 77 15.73 -17.33 3.26
C PRO A 77 14.82 -17.45 4.49
N LYS A 78 14.43 -16.33 5.10
CA LYS A 78 13.49 -16.28 6.23
C LYS A 78 12.07 -16.62 5.78
N ILE A 79 11.65 -16.12 4.63
CA ILE A 79 10.38 -16.49 3.98
C ILE A 79 10.33 -17.99 3.72
N ILE A 80 11.37 -18.57 3.09
CA ILE A 80 11.44 -20.01 2.81
C ILE A 80 11.39 -20.82 4.11
N SER A 81 12.19 -20.45 5.11
CA SER A 81 12.16 -21.15 6.41
C SER A 81 10.80 -21.05 7.09
N PHE A 82 10.09 -19.94 6.95
CA PHE A 82 8.75 -19.76 7.50
C PHE A 82 7.74 -20.65 6.76
N LEU A 83 7.72 -20.63 5.43
CA LEU A 83 6.83 -21.47 4.62
C LEU A 83 7.04 -22.96 4.91
N ASN A 84 8.29 -23.42 4.97
CA ASN A 84 8.62 -24.81 5.31
C ASN A 84 8.20 -25.22 6.73
N ALA A 85 8.03 -24.27 7.66
CA ALA A 85 7.56 -24.58 9.00
C ALA A 85 6.03 -24.84 9.06
N PHE A 86 5.28 -24.41 8.04
CA PHE A 86 3.82 -24.52 7.97
C PHE A 86 3.30 -25.34 6.79
N SER A 87 4.17 -25.71 5.85
CA SER A 87 3.82 -26.59 4.74
C SER A 87 3.87 -28.05 5.16
N GLU A 88 2.81 -28.81 4.85
CA GLU A 88 2.76 -30.25 5.11
C GLU A 88 3.16 -31.08 3.88
N THR A 89 2.97 -30.53 2.68
CA THR A 89 3.03 -31.28 1.40
C THR A 89 4.12 -30.78 0.46
N THR A 90 4.35 -29.46 0.40
CA THR A 90 5.32 -28.84 -0.51
C THR A 90 6.58 -28.43 0.23
N ILE A 91 7.75 -28.76 -0.32
CA ILE A 91 9.04 -28.25 0.17
C ILE A 91 9.43 -27.00 -0.61
N PHE A 92 9.69 -25.92 0.10
CA PHE A 92 10.11 -24.65 -0.49
C PHE A 92 11.63 -24.55 -0.52
N HIS A 93 12.14 -24.12 -1.67
CA HIS A 93 13.56 -23.95 -1.94
C HIS A 93 13.87 -22.54 -2.38
N SER A 94 15.11 -22.11 -2.18
CA SER A 94 15.66 -20.91 -2.79
C SER A 94 16.98 -21.19 -3.47
N VAL A 95 17.14 -20.63 -4.65
CA VAL A 95 18.43 -20.51 -5.33
C VAL A 95 18.72 -19.04 -5.56
N SER A 96 19.96 -18.66 -5.29
CA SER A 96 20.47 -17.31 -5.45
C SER A 96 21.86 -17.36 -6.07
N ILE A 97 22.39 -16.17 -6.33
CA ILE A 97 23.76 -16.01 -6.82
C ILE A 97 24.79 -16.53 -5.81
N GLU A 98 24.53 -16.37 -4.50
CA GLU A 98 25.47 -16.70 -3.42
C GLU A 98 25.27 -18.13 -2.89
N ASP A 99 24.02 -18.56 -2.77
CA ASP A 99 23.65 -19.84 -2.15
C ASP A 99 22.61 -20.60 -2.98
N GLY A 100 22.68 -21.93 -2.93
CA GLY A 100 21.69 -22.83 -3.51
C GLY A 100 21.91 -24.24 -2.97
N ASP A 101 20.83 -24.96 -2.70
CA ASP A 101 20.89 -26.33 -2.21
C ASP A 101 21.24 -27.34 -3.32
N SER A 102 21.35 -28.62 -2.97
CA SER A 102 21.70 -29.67 -3.93
C SER A 102 20.60 -29.92 -4.98
N LEU A 103 19.33 -29.81 -4.58
CA LEU A 103 18.19 -30.04 -5.46
C LEU A 103 18.12 -28.97 -6.55
N THR A 104 18.14 -27.70 -6.17
CA THR A 104 18.06 -26.56 -7.10
C THR A 104 19.22 -26.51 -8.10
N LYS A 105 20.41 -27.01 -7.73
CA LYS A 105 21.57 -27.11 -8.64
C LYS A 105 21.34 -28.06 -9.82
N GLN A 106 20.37 -28.96 -9.76
CA GLN A 106 20.05 -29.83 -10.89
C GLN A 106 19.24 -29.10 -11.97
N TYR A 107 18.50 -28.05 -11.59
CA TYR A 107 17.64 -27.30 -12.48
C TYR A 107 18.25 -25.97 -12.95
N ILE A 108 18.94 -25.25 -12.05
CA ILE A 108 19.38 -23.86 -12.28
C ILE A 108 20.90 -23.76 -12.37
N ASP A 109 21.36 -23.08 -13.42
CA ASP A 109 22.76 -22.72 -13.64
C ASP A 109 23.06 -21.38 -12.96
N ARG A 110 23.82 -21.46 -11.86
CA ARG A 110 24.18 -20.29 -11.05
C ARG A 110 25.16 -19.36 -11.75
N ASP A 111 25.97 -19.85 -12.69
CA ASP A 111 26.87 -18.99 -13.44
C ASP A 111 26.11 -18.18 -14.47
N LYS A 112 25.05 -18.74 -15.06
CA LYS A 112 24.09 -17.98 -15.88
C LYS A 112 23.36 -16.93 -15.06
N LEU A 113 22.88 -17.27 -13.87
CA LEU A 113 22.16 -16.35 -12.97
C LEU A 113 22.96 -15.08 -12.65
N LYS A 114 24.29 -15.17 -12.51
CA LYS A 114 25.17 -14.01 -12.24
C LYS A 114 25.10 -12.94 -13.32
N PHE A 115 24.88 -13.30 -14.58
CA PHE A 115 24.78 -12.32 -15.67
C PHE A 115 23.51 -11.46 -15.58
N TYR A 116 22.52 -11.93 -14.83
CA TYR A 116 21.24 -11.25 -14.63
C TYR A 116 21.12 -10.63 -13.24
N GLU A 117 22.22 -10.50 -12.49
CA GLU A 117 22.20 -9.91 -11.14
C GLU A 117 21.58 -8.51 -11.17
N LYS A 118 20.50 -8.34 -10.39
CA LYS A 118 19.81 -7.06 -10.23
C LYS A 118 20.35 -6.36 -9.00
N LYS A 119 20.71 -5.09 -9.15
CA LYS A 119 21.10 -4.25 -8.01
C LYS A 119 19.86 -3.97 -7.17
N ILE A 120 20.01 -4.11 -5.85
CA ILE A 120 18.95 -3.77 -4.91
C ILE A 120 18.78 -2.25 -4.91
N ASP A 121 17.70 -1.76 -5.51
CA ASP A 121 17.22 -0.41 -5.30
C ASP A 121 16.64 -0.29 -3.88
N ARG A 122 16.91 0.82 -3.19
CA ARG A 122 16.55 1.04 -1.78
C ARG A 122 15.97 2.43 -1.59
N SER A 123 14.87 2.72 -2.29
CA SER A 123 14.11 3.92 -2.05
C SER A 123 13.45 3.89 -0.68
N GLU A 124 13.79 4.87 0.18
CA GLU A 124 13.08 5.10 1.44
C GLU A 124 11.59 5.44 1.22
N GLN A 125 11.20 5.87 0.03
CA GLN A 125 9.84 6.29 -0.27
C GLN A 125 8.82 5.16 -0.07
N VAL A 126 9.17 3.92 -0.44
CA VAL A 126 8.27 2.77 -0.26
C VAL A 126 8.01 2.52 1.22
N LEU A 127 9.05 2.60 2.06
CA LEU A 127 8.94 2.45 3.50
C LEU A 127 8.18 3.62 4.13
N LYS A 128 8.45 4.86 3.72
CA LYS A 128 7.70 6.05 4.15
C LYS A 128 6.22 5.93 3.83
N ASN A 129 5.86 5.49 2.62
CA ASN A 129 4.48 5.27 2.21
C ASN A 129 3.81 4.16 3.06
N GLY A 130 4.53 3.07 3.33
CA GLY A 130 4.07 2.00 4.20
C GLY A 130 3.77 2.48 5.64
N LEU A 131 4.67 3.28 6.22
CA LEU A 131 4.45 3.88 7.54
C LEU A 131 3.29 4.88 7.55
N MET A 132 3.17 5.72 6.52
CA MET A 132 2.03 6.63 6.39
C MET A 132 0.71 5.84 6.33
N ALA A 133 0.66 4.76 5.55
CA ALA A 133 -0.51 3.89 5.48
C ALA A 133 -0.82 3.19 6.81
N LEU A 134 0.22 2.72 7.52
CA LEU A 134 0.10 2.12 8.85
C LEU A 134 -0.55 3.08 9.83
N PHE A 135 0.00 4.29 9.99
CA PHE A 135 -0.49 5.23 11.01
C PHE A 135 -1.78 5.95 10.64
N THR A 136 -2.09 6.12 9.35
CA THR A 136 -3.37 6.73 8.91
C THR A 136 -4.49 5.68 8.74
N GLY A 137 -4.13 4.41 8.57
CA GLY A 137 -5.06 3.32 8.24
C GLY A 137 -5.57 3.35 6.80
N LEU A 138 -4.98 4.17 5.93
CA LEU A 138 -5.39 4.33 4.54
C LEU A 138 -4.62 3.39 3.62
N TYR A 139 -5.33 2.40 3.11
CA TYR A 139 -4.78 1.45 2.16
C TYR A 139 -5.62 1.40 0.87
N PRO A 140 -4.98 1.07 -0.27
CA PRO A 140 -5.68 0.77 -1.52
C PRO A 140 -6.77 -0.30 -1.33
N ARG A 141 -7.92 -0.08 -1.97
CA ARG A 141 -9.07 -1.01 -1.93
C ARG A 141 -8.79 -2.38 -2.56
N ILE A 142 -7.72 -2.51 -3.37
CA ILE A 142 -7.29 -3.78 -3.96
C ILE A 142 -6.87 -4.82 -2.91
N PHE A 143 -6.49 -4.38 -1.71
CA PHE A 143 -6.10 -5.30 -0.64
C PHE A 143 -7.32 -5.98 -0.01
N LYS A 144 -7.28 -7.31 0.05
CA LYS A 144 -8.26 -8.16 0.74
C LYS A 144 -8.47 -7.69 2.18
N LYS A 145 -9.71 -7.76 2.69
CA LYS A 145 -10.07 -7.25 4.03
C LYS A 145 -9.32 -7.94 5.18
N ASN A 146 -9.09 -9.24 5.07
CA ASN A 146 -8.51 -10.05 6.13
C ASN A 146 -6.98 -10.18 6.02
N MET A 147 -6.35 -9.41 5.12
CA MET A 147 -4.91 -9.40 4.97
C MET A 147 -4.28 -8.34 5.88
N ILE A 148 -3.16 -8.69 6.51
CA ILE A 148 -2.34 -7.73 7.26
C ILE A 148 -1.21 -7.24 6.35
N LYS A 149 -1.16 -5.93 6.09
CA LYS A 149 -0.06 -5.29 5.34
C LYS A 149 1.03 -4.74 6.25
N HIS A 150 0.67 -4.30 7.46
CA HIS A 150 1.65 -3.74 8.39
C HIS A 150 1.39 -4.14 9.84
N LEU A 151 2.47 -4.31 10.58
CA LEU A 151 2.44 -4.52 12.03
C LEU A 151 3.28 -3.43 12.71
N TYR A 152 2.75 -2.87 13.79
CA TYR A 152 3.46 -1.96 14.68
C TYR A 152 3.78 -2.68 15.99
N PHE A 153 4.99 -2.45 16.52
CA PHE A 153 5.41 -2.88 17.85
C PHE A 153 6.14 -1.74 18.56
N GLU A 154 5.92 -1.58 19.87
CA GLU A 154 6.78 -0.72 20.69
C GLU A 154 8.17 -1.32 20.89
N GLN A 155 8.23 -2.65 21.05
CA GLN A 155 9.44 -3.39 21.36
C GLN A 155 9.55 -4.62 20.48
N LEU A 156 10.77 -4.93 20.05
CA LEU A 156 11.02 -6.06 19.17
C LEU A 156 10.64 -7.41 19.81
N GLU A 157 10.83 -7.54 21.12
CA GLU A 157 10.52 -8.77 21.88
C GLU A 157 9.05 -9.18 21.75
N ASP A 158 8.14 -8.23 21.55
CA ASP A 158 6.71 -8.51 21.40
C ASP A 158 6.38 -9.10 20.03
N ALA A 159 7.22 -8.85 19.01
CA ALA A 159 7.08 -9.50 17.71
C ALA A 159 7.36 -11.01 17.82
N GLU A 160 8.33 -11.43 18.63
CA GLU A 160 8.63 -12.85 18.82
C GLU A 160 7.52 -13.62 19.58
N LYS A 161 6.69 -12.90 20.34
CA LYS A 161 5.56 -13.47 21.10
C LYS A 161 4.26 -13.57 20.28
N LEU A 162 4.22 -12.97 19.10
CA LEU A 162 3.02 -12.95 18.27
C LEU A 162 2.71 -14.37 17.78
N HIS A 163 1.44 -14.76 17.85
CA HIS A 163 1.03 -16.08 17.39
C HIS A 163 1.29 -16.25 15.88
N PRO A 164 1.88 -17.38 15.42
CA PRO A 164 2.28 -17.54 14.01
C PRO A 164 1.15 -17.41 12.98
N SER A 165 -0.10 -17.72 13.37
CA SER A 165 -1.27 -17.51 12.51
C SER A 165 -1.44 -16.06 12.05
N VAL A 166 -0.94 -15.10 12.83
CA VAL A 166 -0.99 -13.67 12.45
C VAL A 166 -0.03 -13.43 11.29
N TYR A 167 1.20 -13.96 11.37
CA TYR A 167 2.16 -13.91 10.27
C TYR A 167 1.69 -14.65 9.03
N LEU A 168 1.00 -15.80 9.18
CA LEU A 168 0.40 -16.51 8.05
C LEU A 168 -0.60 -15.63 7.26
N ASN A 169 -1.32 -14.74 7.96
CA ASN A 169 -2.29 -13.81 7.36
C ASN A 169 -1.67 -12.45 6.97
N CYS A 170 -0.36 -12.30 7.11
CA CYS A 170 0.36 -11.15 6.56
C CYS A 170 0.56 -11.33 5.05
N ALA A 171 0.51 -10.23 4.31
CA ALA A 171 0.95 -10.20 2.92
C ALA A 171 2.41 -10.64 2.81
N ILE A 172 2.84 -11.23 1.70
CA ILE A 172 4.26 -11.60 1.49
C ILE A 172 5.19 -10.38 1.64
N ASN A 173 4.74 -9.22 1.16
CA ASN A 173 5.42 -7.94 1.29
C ASN A 173 4.90 -7.08 2.45
N TYR A 174 4.60 -7.69 3.60
CA TYR A 174 4.22 -6.93 4.79
C TYR A 174 5.39 -6.19 5.44
N GLY A 175 5.08 -5.01 5.98
CA GLY A 175 6.02 -4.21 6.77
C GLY A 175 5.85 -4.44 8.26
N LEU A 176 6.96 -4.46 8.99
CA LEU A 176 6.99 -4.52 10.45
C LEU A 176 7.76 -3.30 10.96
N TYR A 177 7.06 -2.39 11.64
CA TYR A 177 7.66 -1.23 12.26
C TYR A 177 7.86 -1.47 13.76
N ILE A 178 9.09 -1.25 14.22
CA ILE A 178 9.46 -1.36 15.63
C ILE A 178 9.87 0.02 16.12
N ASP A 179 9.12 0.57 17.07
CA ASP A 179 9.37 1.89 17.68
C ASP A 179 10.48 1.86 18.73
N GLU A 180 11.51 1.06 18.47
CA GLU A 180 12.76 1.03 19.21
C GLU A 180 13.94 1.33 18.29
N LEU A 181 15.08 1.69 18.86
CA LEU A 181 16.32 1.84 18.11
C LEU A 181 16.80 0.47 17.62
N GLU A 182 17.33 0.43 16.40
CA GLU A 182 17.91 -0.78 15.82
C GLU A 182 18.94 -1.42 16.76
N LYS A 183 18.76 -2.71 17.02
CA LYS A 183 19.68 -3.56 17.77
C LYS A 183 20.26 -4.61 16.82
N ASN A 184 21.44 -5.13 17.12
CA ASN A 184 21.97 -6.31 16.44
C ASN A 184 21.04 -7.49 16.75
N PHE A 185 20.13 -7.77 15.83
CA PHE A 185 19.08 -8.76 16.03
C PHE A 185 19.02 -9.70 14.82
N ASP A 186 19.22 -11.00 15.09
CA ASP A 186 19.03 -12.04 14.09
C ASP A 186 17.58 -12.53 14.10
N SER A 187 16.71 -11.72 13.48
CA SER A 187 15.28 -12.03 13.38
C SER A 187 15.02 -13.21 12.45
N LYS A 188 14.16 -14.15 12.86
CA LYS A 188 13.55 -15.14 11.94
C LYS A 188 12.27 -14.64 11.26
N ILE A 189 11.83 -13.41 11.54
CA ILE A 189 10.56 -12.88 11.04
C ILE A 189 10.67 -12.66 9.52
N PRO A 190 9.72 -13.18 8.71
CA PRO A 190 9.79 -13.13 7.25
C PRO A 190 9.29 -11.79 6.65
N GLY A 191 9.45 -10.68 7.37
CA GLY A 191 8.88 -9.37 7.03
C GLY A 191 9.91 -8.30 6.69
N ILE A 192 9.44 -7.17 6.16
CA ILE A 192 10.27 -5.98 5.95
C ILE A 192 10.37 -5.23 7.28
N ILE A 193 11.46 -5.42 8.01
CA ILE A 193 11.65 -4.84 9.34
C ILE A 193 12.23 -3.43 9.22
N THR A 194 11.56 -2.46 9.84
CA THR A 194 12.00 -1.06 9.93
C THR A 194 12.01 -0.63 11.39
N PHE A 195 13.15 -0.14 11.88
CA PHE A 195 13.27 0.42 13.22
C PHE A 195 13.03 1.92 13.22
N LYS A 196 12.82 2.48 14.41
CA LYS A 196 12.55 3.91 14.63
C LYS A 196 13.56 4.83 13.95
N ASN A 197 14.83 4.44 13.95
CA ASN A 197 15.95 5.21 13.38
C ASN A 197 16.36 4.77 11.97
N SER A 198 15.65 3.83 11.35
CA SER A 198 16.00 3.30 10.02
C SER A 198 15.66 4.26 8.87
N LEU A 199 14.75 5.23 9.08
CA LEU A 199 14.33 6.17 8.05
C LEU A 199 14.64 7.60 8.45
N ARG A 200 15.36 8.33 7.59
CA ARG A 200 15.63 9.77 7.81
C ARG A 200 14.48 10.65 7.32
N THR A 201 13.72 10.14 6.37
CA THR A 201 12.66 10.88 5.66
C THR A 201 11.29 10.83 6.35
N PHE A 202 11.18 10.14 7.47
CA PHE A 202 9.93 10.00 8.22
C PHE A 202 10.17 10.20 9.71
N THR A 203 9.40 11.09 10.32
CA THR A 203 9.33 11.24 11.77
C THR A 203 7.87 11.45 12.14
N LYS A 204 7.34 10.51 12.94
CA LYS A 204 5.96 10.47 13.39
C LYS A 204 5.41 11.83 13.84
N ASP A 205 6.10 12.49 14.75
CA ASP A 205 5.63 13.75 15.34
C ASP A 205 5.73 14.94 14.38
N ILE A 206 6.51 14.82 13.29
CA ILE A 206 6.62 15.84 12.24
C ILE A 206 5.58 15.60 11.14
N GLU A 207 5.33 14.34 10.80
CA GLU A 207 4.51 13.95 9.65
C GLU A 207 3.03 13.75 9.99
N LEU A 208 2.71 13.45 11.26
CA LEU A 208 1.37 13.04 11.67
C LEU A 208 0.78 13.93 12.78
N GLU A 209 -0.51 14.23 12.63
CA GLU A 209 -1.30 14.97 13.60
C GLU A 209 -2.33 14.07 14.27
N VAL A 210 -2.56 14.31 15.56
CA VAL A 210 -3.62 13.65 16.32
C VAL A 210 -4.83 14.56 16.30
N LEU A 211 -5.95 14.05 15.79
CA LEU A 211 -7.24 14.74 15.81
C LEU A 211 -8.31 13.85 16.46
N SER A 212 -9.22 14.48 17.17
CA SER A 212 -10.50 13.86 17.56
C SER A 212 -11.45 13.80 16.37
N GLU A 213 -12.46 12.92 16.45
CA GLU A 213 -13.54 12.83 15.45
C GLU A 213 -14.22 14.19 15.22
N LYS A 214 -14.47 14.95 16.29
CA LYS A 214 -15.10 16.28 16.20
C LYS A 214 -14.23 17.32 15.50
N GLU A 215 -12.91 17.26 15.68
CA GLU A 215 -11.98 18.17 15.00
C GLU A 215 -11.90 17.83 13.52
N LEU A 216 -11.80 16.55 13.19
CA LEU A 216 -11.79 16.09 11.81
C LEU A 216 -13.10 16.45 11.09
N ASP A 217 -14.25 16.27 11.74
CA ASP A 217 -15.55 16.66 11.19
C ASP A 217 -15.60 18.16 10.88
N LYS A 218 -15.08 19.02 11.76
CA LYS A 218 -15.01 20.47 11.50
C LYS A 218 -14.15 20.80 10.28
N LEU A 219 -13.00 20.14 10.12
CA LEU A 219 -12.12 20.33 8.97
C LEU A 219 -12.82 19.90 7.67
N LEU A 220 -13.51 18.77 7.69
CA LEU A 220 -14.25 18.25 6.54
C LEU A 220 -15.44 19.16 6.18
N GLN A 221 -16.17 19.70 7.16
CA GLN A 221 -17.24 20.67 6.89
C GLN A 221 -16.70 21.97 6.29
N LYS A 222 -15.62 22.52 6.85
CA LYS A 222 -14.96 23.70 6.29
C LYS A 222 -14.49 23.46 4.86
N PHE A 223 -13.93 22.28 4.57
CA PHE A 223 -13.59 21.89 3.22
C PHE A 223 -14.81 21.87 2.30
N LYS A 224 -15.94 21.28 2.72
CA LYS A 224 -17.17 21.29 1.93
C LYS A 224 -17.65 22.71 1.60
N GLU A 225 -17.48 23.66 2.52
CA GLU A 225 -17.91 25.04 2.34
C GLU A 225 -17.08 25.83 1.33
N ASN A 226 -15.75 25.59 1.27
CA ASN A 226 -14.87 26.49 0.51
C ASN A 226 -13.67 25.83 -0.18
N GLY A 227 -13.52 24.50 -0.11
CA GLY A 227 -12.42 23.75 -0.75
C GLY A 227 -11.05 23.91 -0.09
N THR A 228 -10.96 24.63 1.03
CA THR A 228 -9.69 24.82 1.74
C THR A 228 -9.39 23.65 2.66
N VAL A 229 -8.15 23.18 2.61
CA VAL A 229 -7.60 22.28 3.63
C VAL A 229 -6.93 23.16 4.67
N PHE A 230 -7.70 23.59 5.68
CA PHE A 230 -7.14 24.43 6.75
C PHE A 230 -6.29 23.58 7.66
N TRP A 231 -5.00 23.85 7.65
CA TRP A 231 -4.02 22.98 8.28
C TRP A 231 -2.92 23.85 8.92
N GLU A 232 -3.06 24.15 10.22
CA GLU A 232 -2.12 25.04 10.94
C GLU A 232 -0.73 24.41 11.10
N THR A 233 -0.65 23.11 11.35
CA THR A 233 0.59 22.39 11.72
C THR A 233 1.45 21.96 10.51
N ARG A 234 0.89 22.08 9.31
CA ARG A 234 1.36 21.61 7.98
C ARG A 234 1.93 20.19 7.87
N LYS A 235 1.53 19.30 8.77
CA LYS A 235 1.83 17.86 8.70
C LYS A 235 1.09 17.14 7.57
N SER A 236 1.62 15.99 7.16
CA SER A 236 1.22 15.28 5.94
C SER A 236 0.09 14.27 6.14
N GLY A 237 -0.25 13.91 7.38
CA GLY A 237 -1.28 12.92 7.67
C GLY A 237 -1.91 13.03 9.06
N ILE A 238 -2.99 12.28 9.26
CA ILE A 238 -3.76 12.22 10.51
C ILE A 238 -3.68 10.80 11.05
N TYR A 239 -3.30 10.64 12.32
CA TYR A 239 -3.34 9.34 12.98
C TYR A 239 -4.74 8.72 12.96
N ASP A 240 -4.81 7.43 12.69
CA ASP A 240 -6.02 6.61 12.76
C ASP A 240 -7.17 7.14 11.90
N TYR A 241 -6.88 7.94 10.86
CA TYR A 241 -7.86 8.61 10.01
C TYR A 241 -8.96 7.66 9.52
N SER A 242 -8.57 6.52 8.97
CA SER A 242 -9.48 5.49 8.46
C SER A 242 -10.38 4.92 9.57
N GLN A 243 -9.82 4.71 10.77
CA GLN A 243 -10.53 4.20 11.93
C GLN A 243 -11.53 5.22 12.51
N ILE A 244 -11.15 6.49 12.54
CA ILE A 244 -12.00 7.60 13.00
C ILE A 244 -13.22 7.70 12.07
N LEU A 245 -13.02 7.65 10.75
CA LEU A 245 -14.10 7.77 9.76
C LEU A 245 -14.80 6.45 9.44
N SER A 246 -14.34 5.33 10.00
CA SER A 246 -14.86 3.98 9.73
C SER A 246 -14.88 3.65 8.24
N LEU A 247 -13.74 3.78 7.56
CA LEU A 247 -13.64 3.52 6.11
C LEU A 247 -13.50 2.02 5.80
N GLY A 248 -12.99 1.22 6.75
CA GLY A 248 -12.74 -0.21 6.55
C GLY A 248 -11.55 -0.50 5.63
N LEU A 249 -10.65 0.47 5.46
CA LEU A 249 -9.46 0.36 4.62
C LEU A 249 -8.25 -0.14 5.39
N GLU A 250 -8.35 -0.31 6.70
CA GLU A 250 -7.22 -0.60 7.57
C GLU A 250 -6.68 -2.01 7.33
N ARG A 251 -5.36 -2.11 7.17
CA ARG A 251 -4.61 -3.38 7.03
C ARG A 251 -3.44 -3.44 8.02
N GLY A 252 -3.47 -2.59 9.04
CA GLY A 252 -2.50 -2.50 10.11
C GLY A 252 -3.00 -3.17 11.39
N LEU A 253 -2.08 -3.71 12.19
CA LEU A 253 -2.32 -4.00 13.61
C LEU A 253 -1.27 -3.30 14.46
N PHE A 254 -1.70 -2.83 15.63
CA PHE A 254 -0.82 -2.20 16.61
C PHE A 254 -0.70 -3.09 17.84
N ILE A 255 0.51 -3.56 18.10
CA ILE A 255 0.83 -4.47 19.19
C ILE A 255 1.57 -3.68 20.26
N PHE A 256 0.99 -3.68 21.45
CA PHE A 256 1.55 -3.11 22.66
C PHE A 256 1.69 -4.21 23.70
N SER A 257 2.49 -3.95 24.74
CA SER A 257 2.70 -4.90 25.84
C SER A 257 1.41 -5.40 26.50
N ASP A 258 0.31 -4.64 26.42
CA ASP A 258 -0.99 -4.95 27.01
C ASP A 258 -2.06 -5.43 26.02
N GLY A 259 -1.70 -5.63 24.74
CA GLY A 259 -2.60 -6.28 23.78
C GLY A 259 -2.46 -5.84 22.33
N VAL A 260 -3.47 -6.21 21.55
CA VAL A 260 -3.55 -5.97 20.10
C VAL A 260 -4.69 -4.99 19.83
N TYR A 261 -4.41 -3.98 18.99
CA TYR A 261 -5.29 -2.86 18.69
C TYR A 261 -5.40 -2.64 17.18
N LEU A 262 -6.52 -2.03 16.76
CA LEU A 262 -6.77 -1.63 15.37
C LEU A 262 -6.32 -0.21 15.05
N ASP A 263 -5.95 0.54 16.07
CA ASP A 263 -5.56 1.94 16.01
C ASP A 263 -4.33 2.21 16.87
N TYR A 264 -3.54 3.19 16.46
CA TYR A 264 -2.32 3.59 17.16
C TYR A 264 -2.63 4.22 18.53
N GLN A 265 -3.71 4.99 18.61
CA GLN A 265 -4.15 5.64 19.86
C GLN A 265 -4.79 4.70 20.89
N ARG A 266 -4.81 3.39 20.64
CA ARG A 266 -5.24 2.34 21.58
C ARG A 266 -6.70 2.47 22.05
N LYS A 267 -7.61 2.97 21.18
CA LYS A 267 -9.05 3.09 21.49
C LYS A 267 -9.85 1.86 21.07
N LYS A 268 -9.33 1.03 20.16
CA LYS A 268 -10.01 -0.15 19.59
C LYS A 268 -9.20 -1.42 19.84
N GLN A 269 -9.21 -1.89 21.09
CA GLN A 269 -8.56 -3.14 21.49
C GLN A 269 -9.34 -4.36 20.98
N VAL A 270 -8.67 -5.28 20.28
CA VAL A 270 -9.26 -6.54 19.80
C VAL A 270 -8.88 -7.73 20.66
N SER A 271 -7.76 -7.65 21.37
CA SER A 271 -7.28 -8.68 22.30
C SER A 271 -6.45 -8.04 23.41
N SER A 272 -6.57 -8.56 24.63
CA SER A 272 -5.70 -8.21 25.76
C SER A 272 -4.44 -9.09 25.85
N SER A 273 -4.28 -10.04 24.92
CA SER A 273 -3.10 -10.92 24.81
C SER A 273 -2.44 -10.72 23.45
N ILE A 274 -1.12 -10.55 23.45
CA ILE A 274 -0.30 -10.46 22.22
C ILE A 274 -0.25 -11.81 21.50
N ASN A 275 -0.20 -12.91 22.25
CA ASN A 275 -0.16 -14.26 21.68
C ASN A 275 -1.59 -14.78 21.36
N CYS A 276 -2.45 -13.93 20.81
CA CYS A 276 -3.75 -14.35 20.31
C CYS A 276 -3.66 -14.79 18.84
N THR A 277 -4.45 -15.78 18.48
CA THR A 277 -4.59 -16.26 17.11
C THR A 277 -5.23 -15.20 16.20
N PHE A 278 -5.04 -15.37 14.89
CA PHE A 278 -5.66 -14.48 13.90
C PHE A 278 -7.20 -14.57 13.95
N SER A 279 -7.75 -15.76 14.19
CA SER A 279 -9.19 -15.96 14.36
C SER A 279 -9.75 -15.19 15.56
N GLU A 280 -9.03 -15.14 16.68
CA GLU A 280 -9.43 -14.33 17.85
C GLU A 280 -9.40 -12.82 17.53
N ILE A 281 -8.41 -12.37 16.77
CA ILE A 281 -8.34 -10.98 16.27
C ILE A 281 -9.56 -10.65 15.41
N GLU A 282 -9.92 -11.51 14.46
CA GLU A 282 -11.10 -11.32 13.60
C GLU A 282 -12.41 -11.32 14.40
N LEU A 283 -12.53 -12.19 15.40
CA LEU A 283 -13.66 -12.16 16.35
C LEU A 283 -13.71 -10.84 17.12
N GLY A 284 -12.57 -10.32 17.59
CA GLY A 284 -12.46 -9.01 18.23
C GLY A 284 -12.90 -7.87 17.30
N LYS A 285 -12.41 -7.85 16.05
CA LYS A 285 -12.79 -6.88 15.02
C LYS A 285 -14.30 -6.86 14.77
N SER A 286 -14.92 -8.03 14.68
CA SER A 286 -16.36 -8.15 14.42
C SER A 286 -17.22 -7.45 15.50
N ARG A 287 -16.74 -7.39 16.75
CA ARG A 287 -17.43 -6.74 17.88
C ARG A 287 -17.31 -5.21 17.86
N ILE A 288 -16.28 -4.68 17.20
CA ILE A 288 -15.97 -3.25 17.11
C ILE A 288 -16.51 -2.65 15.81
N SER A 289 -16.82 -3.49 14.81
CA SER A 289 -17.16 -3.08 13.46
C SER A 289 -18.30 -2.06 13.42
N HIS A 290 -18.02 -0.92 12.78
CA HIS A 290 -19.02 0.06 12.37
C HIS A 290 -19.35 -0.15 10.89
N LYS A 291 -20.55 0.28 10.47
CA LYS A 291 -20.91 0.28 9.04
C LYS A 291 -19.92 1.16 8.28
N ASN A 292 -19.19 0.56 7.34
CA ASN A 292 -18.24 1.29 6.51
C ASN A 292 -18.94 2.45 5.80
N LYS A 293 -18.48 3.68 6.02
CA LYS A 293 -18.99 4.85 5.32
C LYS A 293 -18.32 4.93 3.95
N LYS A 294 -19.11 4.83 2.89
CA LYS A 294 -18.63 5.06 1.52
C LYS A 294 -18.84 6.54 1.21
N ASN A 295 -17.75 7.32 1.25
CA ASN A 295 -17.77 8.76 1.01
C ASN A 295 -16.48 9.16 0.27
N GLY A 296 -16.62 9.64 -0.96
CA GLY A 296 -15.47 9.97 -1.80
C GLY A 296 -14.63 11.12 -1.27
N LEU A 297 -15.23 12.05 -0.49
CA LEU A 297 -14.46 13.09 0.20
C LEU A 297 -13.50 12.46 1.19
N TYR A 298 -13.97 11.51 2.00
CA TYR A 298 -13.15 10.89 3.03
C TYR A 298 -11.98 10.11 2.42
N GLU A 299 -12.16 9.52 1.24
CA GLU A 299 -11.10 8.80 0.54
C GLU A 299 -10.05 9.75 -0.06
N ILE A 300 -10.45 10.88 -0.62
CA ILE A 300 -9.53 11.78 -1.32
C ILE A 300 -8.87 12.82 -0.40
N TYR A 301 -9.52 13.19 0.71
CA TYR A 301 -9.05 14.25 1.61
C TYR A 301 -7.59 14.10 2.09
N PRO A 302 -7.09 12.89 2.43
CA PRO A 302 -5.68 12.69 2.80
C PRO A 302 -4.70 13.05 1.69
N LEU A 303 -5.05 12.79 0.43
CA LEU A 303 -4.25 13.23 -0.72
C LEU A 303 -4.24 14.77 -0.81
N LEU A 304 -5.39 15.42 -0.59
CA LEU A 304 -5.47 16.89 -0.59
C LEU A 304 -4.62 17.51 0.54
N VAL A 305 -4.61 16.90 1.72
CA VAL A 305 -3.70 17.27 2.83
C VAL A 305 -2.24 17.16 2.40
N SER A 306 -1.85 16.03 1.80
CA SER A 306 -0.47 15.82 1.34
C SER A 306 -0.06 16.83 0.26
N ILE A 307 -0.95 17.16 -0.68
CA ILE A 307 -0.70 18.18 -1.71
C ILE A 307 -0.54 19.56 -1.05
N ALA A 308 -1.42 19.92 -0.12
CA ALA A 308 -1.35 21.19 0.59
C ALA A 308 -0.06 21.34 1.41
N ALA A 309 0.36 20.28 2.10
CA ALA A 309 1.62 20.25 2.85
C ALA A 309 2.85 20.43 1.95
N SER A 310 2.80 19.91 0.71
CA SER A 310 3.86 20.03 -0.28
C SER A 310 3.95 21.44 -0.88
N ILE A 311 2.82 22.00 -1.35
CA ILE A 311 2.77 23.30 -2.03
C ILE A 311 3.06 24.47 -1.09
N LYS A 312 2.64 24.37 0.18
CA LYS A 312 2.86 25.38 1.21
C LYS A 312 2.26 26.77 0.90
N ASP A 313 1.27 26.87 0.02
CA ASP A 313 0.51 28.09 -0.24
C ASP A 313 -0.68 28.21 0.75
N ALA A 314 -0.83 29.38 1.38
CA ALA A 314 -1.94 29.67 2.29
C ALA A 314 -3.26 29.98 1.58
N HIS A 315 -3.21 30.27 0.27
CA HIS A 315 -4.37 30.56 -0.58
C HIS A 315 -4.87 29.31 -1.33
N LEU A 316 -4.25 28.16 -1.10
CA LEU A 316 -4.58 26.92 -1.80
C LEU A 316 -6.04 26.52 -1.57
N THR A 317 -6.77 26.42 -2.67
CA THR A 317 -8.17 25.96 -2.66
C THR A 317 -8.35 24.85 -3.67
N PHE A 318 -8.91 23.72 -3.24
CA PHE A 318 -9.20 22.59 -4.13
C PHE A 318 -10.57 22.73 -4.78
N ILE A 319 -10.67 22.32 -6.04
CA ILE A 319 -11.93 22.24 -6.78
C ILE A 319 -12.26 20.76 -6.96
N THR A 320 -13.22 20.29 -6.18
CA THR A 320 -13.70 18.90 -6.18
C THR A 320 -15.22 18.85 -6.24
N PRO A 321 -15.84 17.69 -6.53
CA PRO A 321 -17.30 17.56 -6.41
C PRO A 321 -17.80 17.84 -4.98
N PHE A 322 -16.96 17.70 -3.97
CA PHE A 322 -17.34 17.69 -2.56
C PHE A 322 -17.34 19.06 -1.89
N ASN A 323 -16.89 20.11 -2.57
CA ASN A 323 -16.87 21.45 -2.03
C ASN A 323 -17.59 22.45 -2.92
N LYS A 324 -18.03 23.57 -2.35
CA LYS A 324 -18.55 24.70 -3.11
C LYS A 324 -17.40 25.52 -3.70
N HIS A 325 -17.42 25.69 -5.02
CA HIS A 325 -16.57 26.66 -5.72
C HIS A 325 -17.47 27.57 -6.56
N GLN A 326 -17.82 27.20 -7.80
CA GLN A 326 -18.86 27.90 -8.57
C GLN A 326 -20.24 27.25 -8.47
N PHE A 327 -20.26 25.93 -8.26
CA PHE A 327 -21.48 25.13 -8.10
C PHE A 327 -21.54 24.51 -6.70
N ASP A 328 -22.74 24.18 -6.22
CA ASP A 328 -22.91 23.54 -4.92
C ASP A 328 -22.24 22.16 -4.88
N SER A 329 -21.80 21.74 -3.69
CA SER A 329 -21.20 20.42 -3.49
C SER A 329 -22.20 19.30 -3.72
N ILE A 330 -21.73 18.16 -4.21
CA ILE A 330 -22.52 16.94 -4.35
C ILE A 330 -21.93 15.81 -3.48
N ASP A 331 -22.80 14.93 -3.02
CA ASP A 331 -22.38 13.73 -2.28
C ASP A 331 -22.17 12.56 -3.26
N LEU A 332 -20.93 12.09 -3.35
CA LEU A 332 -20.57 10.90 -4.11
C LEU A 332 -19.93 9.85 -3.20
N GLY A 333 -20.22 8.58 -3.49
CA GLY A 333 -19.60 7.47 -2.78
C GLY A 333 -18.11 7.31 -3.09
N ASN A 334 -17.64 7.81 -4.23
CA ASN A 334 -16.24 7.73 -4.68
C ASN A 334 -15.85 9.06 -5.33
N TYR A 335 -14.55 9.37 -5.38
CA TYR A 335 -14.04 10.46 -6.22
C TYR A 335 -14.06 10.02 -7.70
N PRO A 336 -14.67 10.81 -8.61
CA PRO A 336 -14.96 10.35 -9.98
C PRO A 336 -13.86 10.65 -11.01
N SER A 337 -12.65 11.04 -10.58
CA SER A 337 -11.59 11.49 -11.50
C SER A 337 -10.20 11.06 -11.06
N GLU A 338 -9.30 10.91 -12.01
CA GLU A 338 -7.86 10.74 -11.79
C GLU A 338 -7.13 12.09 -11.62
N TRP A 339 -7.86 13.19 -11.75
CA TRP A 339 -7.34 14.55 -11.72
C TRP A 339 -7.75 15.29 -10.46
N ILE A 340 -6.84 16.07 -9.89
CA ILE A 340 -7.10 17.01 -8.79
C ILE A 340 -6.84 18.42 -9.30
N VAL A 341 -7.85 19.27 -9.26
CA VAL A 341 -7.73 20.69 -9.64
C VAL A 341 -7.65 21.54 -8.38
N PHE A 342 -6.76 22.53 -8.38
CA PHE A 342 -6.61 23.48 -7.29
C PHE A 342 -6.19 24.86 -7.79
N SER A 343 -6.54 25.90 -7.04
CA SER A 343 -6.10 27.26 -7.27
C SER A 343 -5.07 27.69 -6.24
N THR A 344 -4.14 28.53 -6.67
CA THR A 344 -3.19 29.25 -5.83
C THR A 344 -3.49 30.74 -5.89
N ARG A 345 -2.67 31.58 -5.27
CA ARG A 345 -2.81 33.04 -5.42
C ARG A 345 -2.65 33.52 -6.88
N GLU A 346 -1.85 32.83 -7.69
CA GLU A 346 -1.41 33.32 -9.01
C GLU A 346 -2.15 32.65 -10.17
N THR A 347 -2.40 31.34 -10.07
CA THR A 347 -2.92 30.55 -11.19
C THR A 347 -3.65 29.28 -10.71
N TYR A 348 -4.21 28.53 -11.66
CA TYR A 348 -4.85 27.23 -11.44
C TYR A 348 -3.97 26.10 -11.93
N PHE A 349 -4.08 24.95 -11.27
CA PHE A 349 -3.34 23.75 -11.63
C PHE A 349 -4.26 22.53 -11.70
N ALA A 350 -3.93 21.62 -12.59
CA ALA A 350 -4.51 20.28 -12.69
C ALA A 350 -3.40 19.24 -12.49
N LEU A 351 -3.53 18.41 -11.45
CA LEU A 351 -2.63 17.29 -11.15
C LEU A 351 -3.26 16.00 -11.66
N HIS A 352 -2.57 15.29 -12.55
CA HIS A 352 -2.89 13.91 -12.88
C HIS A 352 -2.27 12.98 -11.85
N VAL A 353 -3.09 12.35 -11.01
CA VAL A 353 -2.63 11.53 -9.87
C VAL A 353 -1.81 10.31 -10.34
N PRO A 354 -2.22 9.53 -11.35
CA PRO A 354 -1.46 8.35 -11.78
C PRO A 354 -0.05 8.68 -12.30
N SER A 355 0.10 9.72 -13.12
CA SER A 355 1.40 10.09 -13.70
C SER A 355 2.19 11.09 -12.84
N ASN A 356 1.60 11.60 -11.76
CA ASN A 356 2.15 12.65 -10.89
C ASN A 356 2.62 13.90 -11.66
N ARG A 357 1.92 14.23 -12.76
CA ARG A 357 2.22 15.42 -13.59
C ARG A 357 1.25 16.53 -13.25
N THR A 358 1.78 17.73 -13.06
CA THR A 358 1.00 18.95 -12.80
C THR A 358 1.05 19.87 -14.00
N PHE A 359 -0.10 20.41 -14.38
CA PHE A 359 -0.26 21.32 -15.51
C PHE A 359 -0.85 22.63 -15.02
N GLU A 360 -0.33 23.75 -15.49
CA GLU A 360 -0.96 25.05 -15.31
C GLU A 360 -2.15 25.15 -16.27
N VAL A 361 -3.30 25.59 -15.77
CA VAL A 361 -4.56 25.68 -16.52
C VAL A 361 -5.24 27.03 -16.32
N ASN A 362 -6.09 27.41 -17.27
CA ASN A 362 -6.85 28.65 -17.17
C ASN A 362 -8.19 28.44 -16.42
N GLN A 363 -8.87 29.54 -16.12
CA GLN A 363 -10.15 29.51 -15.42
C GLN A 363 -11.23 28.72 -16.18
N LEU A 364 -11.28 28.83 -17.51
CA LEU A 364 -12.29 28.14 -18.33
C LEU A 364 -12.17 26.62 -18.21
N PHE A 365 -10.94 26.09 -18.19
CA PHE A 365 -10.67 24.68 -17.93
C PHE A 365 -11.25 24.23 -16.58
N VAL A 366 -11.04 25.04 -15.53
CA VAL A 366 -11.52 24.75 -14.17
C VAL A 366 -13.05 24.75 -14.09
N GLU A 367 -13.70 25.71 -14.75
CA GLU A 367 -15.16 25.80 -14.80
C GLU A 367 -15.78 24.58 -15.48
N ILE A 368 -15.22 24.17 -16.62
CA ILE A 368 -15.65 22.96 -17.33
C ILE A 368 -15.41 21.72 -16.47
N PHE A 369 -14.24 21.62 -15.82
CA PHE A 369 -13.90 20.49 -14.96
C PHE A 369 -14.88 20.37 -13.78
N GLU A 370 -15.11 21.47 -13.05
CA GLU A 370 -16.06 21.48 -11.93
C GLU A 370 -17.46 21.08 -12.39
N ALA A 371 -17.91 21.61 -13.53
CA ALA A 371 -19.24 21.34 -14.07
C ALA A 371 -19.42 19.88 -14.51
N GLN A 372 -18.40 19.26 -15.12
CA GLN A 372 -18.41 17.83 -15.46
C GLN A 372 -18.46 16.96 -14.20
N MET A 373 -17.60 17.26 -13.23
CA MET A 373 -17.52 16.53 -11.96
C MET A 373 -18.81 16.60 -11.15
N LYS A 374 -19.57 17.69 -11.28
CA LYS A 374 -20.85 17.91 -10.59
C LYS A 374 -22.08 17.64 -11.45
N ASN A 375 -21.88 17.14 -12.68
CA ASN A 375 -22.94 16.87 -13.65
C ASN A 375 -23.88 18.07 -13.90
N CYS A 376 -23.31 19.27 -14.08
CA CYS A 376 -24.04 20.52 -14.28
C CYS A 376 -23.51 21.35 -15.46
N VAL A 377 -22.99 20.70 -16.50
CA VAL A 377 -22.42 21.33 -17.70
C VAL A 377 -23.38 22.32 -18.38
N GLU A 378 -24.65 21.96 -18.54
CA GLU A 378 -25.64 22.86 -19.18
C GLU A 378 -25.89 24.13 -18.35
N LEU A 379 -25.85 24.02 -17.02
CA LEU A 379 -25.93 25.18 -16.14
C LEU A 379 -24.68 26.07 -16.30
N ALA A 380 -23.49 25.46 -16.42
CA ALA A 380 -22.25 26.18 -16.67
C ALA A 380 -22.29 26.97 -17.99
N LYS A 381 -22.71 26.33 -19.09
CA LYS A 381 -22.93 26.99 -20.40
C LYS A 381 -23.90 28.18 -20.30
N SER A 382 -24.98 28.03 -19.51
CA SER A 382 -25.96 29.09 -19.34
C SER A 382 -25.41 30.30 -18.55
N LYS A 383 -24.49 30.06 -17.62
CA LYS A 383 -23.85 31.11 -16.79
C LYS A 383 -22.65 31.76 -17.48
N ASN A 384 -21.92 30.97 -18.26
CA ASN A 384 -20.75 31.42 -19.01
C ASN A 384 -20.88 30.96 -20.48
N GLY A 385 -21.29 31.89 -21.34
CA GLY A 385 -21.47 31.63 -22.77
C GLY A 385 -20.18 31.36 -23.54
N GLU A 386 -19.01 31.51 -22.92
CA GLU A 386 -17.73 31.07 -23.52
C GLU A 386 -17.57 29.56 -23.48
N ILE A 387 -18.30 28.84 -22.61
CA ILE A 387 -18.25 27.38 -22.56
C ILE A 387 -19.05 26.81 -23.73
N THR A 388 -18.36 26.33 -24.76
CA THR A 388 -18.97 25.64 -25.92
C THR A 388 -18.71 24.14 -25.89
N ASP A 389 -19.46 23.38 -26.71
CA ASP A 389 -19.25 21.93 -26.85
C ASP A 389 -17.85 21.61 -27.40
N GLU A 390 -17.31 22.45 -28.28
CA GLU A 390 -15.94 22.30 -28.78
C GLU A 390 -14.90 22.42 -27.67
N LEU A 391 -15.02 23.43 -26.80
CA LEU A 391 -14.08 23.63 -25.68
C LEU A 391 -14.15 22.52 -24.64
N ILE A 392 -15.36 22.01 -24.38
CA ILE A 392 -15.54 20.85 -23.50
C ILE A 392 -14.82 19.64 -24.08
N LYS A 393 -14.94 19.42 -25.39
CA LYS A 393 -14.27 18.31 -26.08
C LYS A 393 -12.75 18.46 -26.07
N GLU A 394 -12.22 19.66 -26.36
CA GLU A 394 -10.79 19.95 -26.31
C GLU A 394 -10.21 19.69 -24.90
N GLN A 395 -10.93 20.12 -23.86
CA GLN A 395 -10.54 19.89 -22.48
C GLN A 395 -10.48 18.40 -22.14
N GLN A 396 -11.46 17.60 -22.59
CA GLN A 396 -11.46 16.15 -22.42
C GLN A 396 -10.28 15.49 -23.15
N GLU A 397 -10.02 15.89 -24.40
CA GLU A 397 -8.89 15.36 -25.18
C GLU A 397 -7.55 15.64 -24.51
N LEU A 398 -7.36 16.84 -23.95
CA LEU A 398 -6.18 17.19 -23.15
C LEU A 398 -6.03 16.25 -21.94
N MET A 399 -7.11 16.02 -21.20
CA MET A 399 -7.10 15.12 -20.03
C MET A 399 -6.84 13.65 -20.40
N PHE A 400 -7.23 13.19 -21.59
CA PHE A 400 -6.97 11.82 -22.06
C PHE A 400 -5.56 11.61 -22.63
N SER A 401 -4.84 12.69 -22.95
CA SER A 401 -3.53 12.63 -23.61
C SER A 401 -2.31 12.45 -22.68
N VAL A 402 -2.55 12.31 -21.37
CA VAL A 402 -1.52 12.29 -20.30
C VAL A 402 -1.30 10.89 -19.77
#